data_AF-A0A3B7MH90-F1
#
_entry.id   AF-A0A3B7MH90-F1
#
_cell.length_a   1.000
_cell.length_b   1.000
_cell.length_c   1.000
_cell.angle_alpha   90.00
_cell.angle_beta   90.00
_cell.angle_gamma   90.00
#
_symmetry.space_group_name_H-M   'P 1'
#
loop_
_entity.id
_entity.type
_entity.pdbx_description
1 polymer ?
#
loop_
_entity_poly.entity_id
_entity_poly.type
_entity_poly.pdbx_seq_one_letter_code
_entity_poly.pdbx_strand_id
1 'polypeptide(L)'
;MDSFYAPYMQGNDALFEGISRMAAIKSAALVVKVETKHRLFTSKTVFEGYATKKMDTCAHLWNEEGFQIEDMNDFDLGPLITLPLGKPRNLTDLLEDILKRKKMDYGFLYPEREPHLVQLVQVVTRREERKFAIVGNNTICVCDSTDRHLTYDPNKDGKPCDFDPPHKYKCTSSK
;
A
#
# COMPACT_ATOMS: atom_id res chain seq x y z
N MET A 1 4.55 -16.64 -4.32
CA MET A 1 4.34 -15.64 -3.26
C MET A 1 4.99 -14.35 -3.73
N ASP A 2 4.28 -13.24 -3.62
CA ASP A 2 4.76 -11.93 -4.05
C ASP A 2 4.95 -11.01 -2.86
N SER A 3 5.80 -10.00 -3.02
CA SER A 3 5.93 -8.93 -2.05
C SER A 3 6.16 -7.58 -2.73
N PHE A 4 5.77 -6.51 -2.06
CA PHE A 4 6.05 -5.13 -2.47
C PHE A 4 6.24 -4.24 -1.23
N TYR A 5 6.88 -3.09 -1.40
CA TYR A 5 7.03 -2.11 -0.33
C TYR A 5 5.86 -1.12 -0.32
N ALA A 6 5.35 -0.83 0.87
CA ALA A 6 4.29 0.15 1.09
C ALA A 6 4.70 1.13 2.19
N PRO A 7 4.31 2.41 2.10
CA PRO A 7 4.45 3.29 3.23
C PRO A 7 3.53 2.85 4.36
N TYR A 8 3.98 3.11 5.58
CA TYR A 8 3.27 2.81 6.80
C TYR A 8 2.99 4.10 7.55
N MET A 9 1.72 4.33 7.85
CA MET A 9 1.21 5.57 8.44
C MET A 9 0.36 5.26 9.67
N GLN A 10 0.35 6.17 10.64
CA GLN A 10 -0.59 6.18 11.74
C GLN A 10 -1.85 6.95 11.35
N GLY A 11 -2.97 6.68 12.03
CA GLY A 11 -4.26 7.31 11.70
C GLY A 11 -4.26 8.84 11.78
N ASN A 12 -3.48 9.40 12.69
CA ASN A 12 -3.29 10.83 12.89
C ASN A 12 -2.35 11.48 11.87
N ASP A 13 -1.64 10.71 11.04
CA ASP A 13 -0.80 11.26 9.99
C ASP A 13 -1.66 11.87 8.86
N ALA A 14 -1.13 12.92 8.22
CA ALA A 14 -1.79 13.57 7.11
C ALA A 14 -1.88 12.61 5.90
N LEU A 15 -3.06 12.53 5.26
CA LEU A 15 -3.25 11.65 4.10
C LEU A 15 -2.35 12.05 2.92
N PHE A 16 -2.10 13.35 2.75
CA PHE A 16 -1.18 13.88 1.73
C PHE A 16 0.26 13.38 1.91
N GLU A 17 0.71 13.18 3.16
CA GLU A 17 2.05 12.63 3.42
C GLU A 17 2.13 11.17 2.95
N GLY A 18 1.07 10.39 3.21
CA GLY A 18 0.92 9.04 2.68
C GLY A 18 1.03 9.01 1.15
N ILE A 19 0.29 9.89 0.47
CA ILE A 19 0.33 10.04 -1.00
C ILE A 19 1.75 10.36 -1.49
N SER A 20 2.41 11.33 -0.87
CA SER A 20 3.76 11.76 -1.25
C SER A 20 4.77 10.61 -1.12
N ARG A 21 4.69 9.84 -0.03
CA ARG A 21 5.54 8.65 0.19
C ARG A 21 5.24 7.53 -0.80
N MET A 22 3.97 7.30 -1.12
CA MET A 22 3.57 6.32 -2.13
C MET A 22 4.13 6.68 -3.51
N ALA A 23 4.05 7.95 -3.91
CA ALA A 23 4.57 8.43 -5.17
C ALA A 23 6.11 8.26 -5.25
N ALA A 24 6.82 8.63 -4.18
CA ALA A 24 8.29 8.54 -4.12
C ALA A 24 8.82 7.12 -4.37
N ILE A 25 8.15 6.09 -3.84
CA ILE A 25 8.59 4.69 -4.01
C ILE A 25 7.77 3.91 -5.05
N LYS A 26 6.86 4.60 -5.76
CA LYS A 26 5.90 4.00 -6.70
C LYS A 26 5.11 2.84 -6.08
N SER A 27 4.65 3.01 -4.84
CA SER A 27 3.89 1.97 -4.15
C SER A 27 2.44 1.89 -4.64
N ALA A 28 1.93 0.67 -4.74
CA ALA A 28 0.55 0.40 -5.11
C ALA A 28 -0.43 0.48 -3.93
N ALA A 29 0.05 0.64 -2.69
CA ALA A 29 -0.81 0.69 -1.52
C ALA A 29 -0.19 1.44 -0.34
N LEU A 30 -1.01 1.73 0.65
CA LEU A 30 -0.67 2.36 1.91
C LEU A 30 -1.09 1.45 3.06
N VAL A 31 -0.21 1.19 4.01
CA VAL A 31 -0.58 0.52 5.26
C VAL A 31 -0.88 1.60 6.30
N VAL A 32 -2.04 1.52 6.93
CA VAL A 32 -2.46 2.46 7.97
C VAL A 32 -2.75 1.70 9.26
N LYS A 33 -2.18 2.18 10.36
CA LYS A 33 -2.51 1.76 11.72
C LYS A 33 -3.48 2.73 12.37
N VAL A 34 -4.59 2.21 12.87
CA VAL A 34 -5.47 2.92 13.81
C VAL A 34 -5.64 2.05 15.04
N GLU A 35 -5.35 2.63 16.20
CA GLU A 35 -5.27 1.91 17.47
C GLU A 35 -4.31 0.70 17.36
N THR A 36 -4.83 -0.52 17.46
CA THR A 36 -4.06 -1.78 17.36
C THR A 36 -4.26 -2.50 16.02
N LYS A 37 -5.08 -1.97 15.12
CA LYS A 37 -5.46 -2.64 13.88
C LYS A 37 -4.71 -2.02 12.69
N HIS A 38 -4.38 -2.88 11.73
CA HIS A 38 -3.71 -2.49 10.49
C HIS A 38 -4.60 -2.80 9.29
N ARG A 39 -4.64 -1.87 8.35
CA ARG A 39 -5.31 -2.04 7.05
C ARG A 39 -4.43 -1.58 5.91
N LEU A 40 -4.49 -2.31 4.81
CA LEU A 40 -3.89 -1.96 3.54
C LEU A 40 -4.96 -1.31 2.66
N PHE A 41 -4.71 -0.08 2.24
CA PHE A 41 -5.56 0.64 1.30
C PHE A 41 -4.86 0.71 -0.05
N THR A 42 -5.60 0.42 -1.12
CA THR A 42 -5.06 0.57 -2.46
C THR A 42 -4.76 2.04 -2.74
N SER A 43 -3.79 2.30 -3.61
CA SER A 43 -3.50 3.64 -4.11
C SER A 43 -4.75 4.34 -4.63
N LYS A 44 -5.69 3.63 -5.28
CA LYS A 44 -6.95 4.23 -5.75
C LYS A 44 -7.75 4.80 -4.59
N THR A 45 -8.01 3.98 -3.56
CA THR A 45 -8.75 4.39 -2.36
C THR A 45 -8.10 5.61 -1.69
N VAL A 46 -6.78 5.61 -1.58
CA VAL A 46 -6.01 6.69 -0.94
C VAL A 46 -6.16 8.00 -1.72
N PHE A 47 -5.93 7.97 -3.03
CA PHE A 47 -5.97 9.17 -3.87
C PHE A 47 -7.40 9.71 -4.03
N GLU A 48 -8.41 8.84 -4.18
CA GLU A 48 -9.83 9.25 -4.22
C GLU A 48 -10.29 9.83 -2.86
N GLY A 49 -9.84 9.23 -1.75
CA GLY A 49 -10.09 9.74 -0.41
C GLY A 49 -9.61 11.17 -0.23
N TYR A 50 -8.38 11.45 -0.66
CA TYR A 50 -7.81 12.80 -0.57
C TYR A 50 -8.50 13.79 -1.52
N ALA A 51 -8.52 13.48 -2.83
CA ALA A 51 -8.91 14.43 -3.86
C ALA A 51 -10.43 14.68 -3.93
N THR A 52 -11.23 13.63 -3.81
CA THR A 52 -12.69 13.72 -4.01
C THR A 52 -13.43 13.85 -2.69
N LYS A 53 -13.02 13.06 -1.69
CA LYS A 53 -13.71 13.00 -0.39
C LYS A 53 -13.13 13.97 0.64
N LYS A 54 -12.07 14.72 0.28
CA LYS A 54 -11.41 15.73 1.11
C LYS A 54 -11.00 15.18 2.49
N MET A 55 -10.43 13.98 2.50
CA MET A 55 -9.94 13.35 3.72
C MET A 55 -8.58 13.94 4.12
N ASP A 56 -8.52 14.55 5.31
CA ASP A 56 -7.27 15.18 5.78
C ASP A 56 -6.29 14.19 6.43
N THR A 57 -6.78 13.15 7.11
CA THR A 57 -5.96 12.19 7.89
C THR A 57 -6.11 10.76 7.39
N CYS A 58 -5.10 9.93 7.66
CA CYS A 58 -5.12 8.51 7.30
C CYS A 58 -6.23 7.72 8.03
N ALA A 59 -6.67 8.16 9.20
CA ALA A 59 -7.78 7.55 9.93
C ALA A 59 -9.09 7.60 9.13
N HIS A 60 -9.34 8.64 8.33
CA HIS A 60 -10.57 8.75 7.54
C HIS A 60 -10.73 7.65 6.49
N LEU A 61 -9.63 7.04 6.02
CA LEU A 61 -9.66 5.88 5.11
C LEU A 61 -10.35 4.67 5.73
N TRP A 62 -10.49 4.59 7.05
CA TRP A 62 -11.13 3.44 7.70
C TRP A 62 -12.63 3.31 7.41
N ASN A 63 -13.24 4.37 6.87
CA ASN A 63 -14.60 4.37 6.35
C ASN A 63 -14.71 3.76 4.94
N GLU A 64 -13.58 3.45 4.30
CA GLU A 64 -13.49 2.91 2.95
C GLU A 64 -13.13 1.41 2.95
N GLU A 65 -13.30 0.77 1.79
CA GLU A 65 -12.86 -0.60 1.60
C GLU A 65 -11.32 -0.69 1.63
N GLY A 66 -10.82 -1.58 2.47
CA GLY A 66 -9.41 -1.90 2.62
C GLY A 66 -9.23 -3.34 3.07
N PHE A 67 -8.01 -3.86 2.93
CA PHE A 67 -7.70 -5.24 3.32
C PHE A 67 -7.17 -5.25 4.74
N GLN A 68 -7.67 -6.16 5.58
CA GLN A 68 -7.04 -6.41 6.88
C GLN A 68 -5.70 -7.12 6.67
N ILE A 69 -4.74 -6.78 7.51
CA ILE A 69 -3.34 -7.19 7.40
C ILE A 69 -2.81 -7.34 8.83
N GLU A 70 -1.93 -8.32 9.07
CA GLU A 70 -1.31 -8.55 10.38
C GLU A 70 0.19 -8.30 10.35
N ASP A 71 0.72 -7.86 11.50
CA ASP A 71 2.15 -7.73 11.75
C ASP A 71 2.75 -9.14 11.84
N MET A 72 3.68 -9.43 10.92
CA MET A 72 4.35 -10.73 10.86
C MET A 72 5.69 -10.73 11.61
N ASN A 73 6.14 -9.60 12.16
CA ASN A 73 7.39 -9.52 12.92
C ASN A 73 7.26 -10.12 14.33
N ASP A 74 6.04 -10.15 14.89
CA ASP A 74 5.76 -10.72 16.22
C ASP A 74 5.79 -12.26 16.24
N PHE A 75 5.96 -12.90 15.08
CA PHE A 75 6.11 -14.35 15.02
C PHE A 75 7.55 -14.72 15.30
N ASP A 76 7.76 -15.58 16.29
CA ASP A 76 9.05 -16.22 16.52
C ASP A 76 9.41 -17.05 15.28
N LEU A 77 10.26 -16.47 14.42
CA LEU A 77 10.87 -17.13 13.26
C LEU A 77 11.96 -18.12 13.67
N GLY A 78 12.03 -18.50 14.95
CA GLY A 78 12.97 -19.46 15.49
C GLY A 78 13.01 -20.77 14.70
N PRO A 79 13.86 -21.70 15.12
CA PRO A 79 15.17 -21.97 14.52
C PRO A 79 15.22 -22.12 12.98
N LEU A 80 14.57 -21.27 12.17
CA LEU A 80 14.84 -21.22 10.72
C LEU A 80 16.26 -20.74 10.41
N ILE A 81 16.95 -20.17 11.40
CA ILE A 81 18.39 -19.87 11.38
C ILE A 81 19.24 -21.17 11.38
N THR A 82 18.71 -22.31 11.84
CA THR A 82 19.42 -23.60 11.83
C THR A 82 19.10 -24.48 10.62
N LEU A 83 18.05 -24.16 9.86
CA LEU A 83 17.88 -24.71 8.52
C LEU A 83 18.96 -24.09 7.64
N PRO A 84 19.77 -24.89 6.90
CA PRO A 84 20.83 -24.34 6.08
C PRO A 84 20.24 -23.27 5.15
N LEU A 85 20.69 -22.03 5.34
CA LEU A 85 20.28 -20.78 4.67
C LEU A 85 20.64 -20.79 3.17
N GLY A 86 20.24 -21.84 2.47
CA GLY A 86 20.56 -22.10 1.06
C GLY A 86 19.36 -22.36 0.17
N LYS A 87 18.12 -22.25 0.68
CA LYS A 87 16.91 -22.46 -0.15
C LYS A 87 15.84 -21.38 0.08
N PRO A 88 15.61 -20.48 -0.89
CA PRO A 88 14.51 -19.49 -0.89
C PRO A 88 13.10 -20.07 -0.68
N ARG A 89 12.93 -21.39 -0.95
CA ARG A 89 11.67 -22.11 -0.67
C ARG A 89 11.30 -22.09 0.80
N ASN A 90 12.25 -22.22 1.73
CA ASN A 90 11.94 -22.36 3.16
C ASN A 90 11.31 -21.09 3.77
N LEU A 91 11.80 -19.91 3.39
CA LEU A 91 11.23 -18.64 3.84
C LEU A 91 9.87 -18.37 3.20
N THR A 92 9.71 -18.73 1.93
CA THR A 92 8.44 -18.60 1.21
C THR A 92 7.36 -19.47 1.82
N ASP A 93 7.67 -20.75 2.06
CA ASP A 93 6.75 -21.72 2.65
C ASP A 93 6.36 -21.31 4.08
N LEU A 94 7.30 -20.76 4.85
CA LEU A 94 7.04 -20.24 6.19
C LEU A 94 6.06 -19.06 6.19
N LEU A 95 6.33 -18.04 5.37
CA LEU A 95 5.48 -16.85 5.30
C LEU A 95 4.08 -17.22 4.80
N GLU A 96 3.99 -18.16 3.86
CA GLU A 96 2.71 -18.72 3.43
C GLU A 96 1.98 -19.45 4.56
N ASP A 97 2.69 -20.28 5.33
CA ASP A 97 2.12 -21.01 6.46
C ASP A 97 1.62 -20.08 7.57
N ILE A 98 2.33 -19.00 7.88
CA ILE A 98 1.89 -17.98 8.84
C ILE A 98 0.58 -17.36 8.36
N LEU A 99 0.53 -16.89 7.11
CA LEU A 99 -0.66 -16.27 6.53
C LEU A 99 -1.83 -17.27 6.46
N LYS A 100 -1.57 -18.55 6.16
CA LYS A 100 -2.57 -19.62 6.17
C LYS A 100 -3.14 -19.88 7.56
N ARG A 101 -2.28 -20.00 8.59
CA ARG A 101 -2.70 -20.21 9.99
C ARG A 101 -3.55 -19.05 10.50
N LYS A 102 -3.21 -17.83 10.10
CA LYS A 102 -3.94 -16.61 10.46
C LYS A 102 -5.19 -16.36 9.61
N LYS A 103 -5.43 -17.18 8.59
CA LYS A 103 -6.51 -17.00 7.59
C LYS A 103 -6.47 -15.62 6.94
N MET A 104 -5.26 -15.10 6.72
CA MET A 104 -5.00 -13.81 6.10
C MET A 104 -4.54 -13.99 4.66
N ASP A 105 -4.94 -13.05 3.81
CA ASP A 105 -4.45 -12.98 2.43
C ASP A 105 -3.18 -12.11 2.30
N TYR A 106 -2.96 -11.22 3.28
CA TYR A 106 -1.85 -10.28 3.36
C TYR A 106 -1.27 -10.20 4.78
N GLY A 107 0.02 -9.95 4.86
CA GLY A 107 0.71 -9.56 6.10
C GLY A 107 1.86 -8.61 5.79
N PHE A 108 2.44 -8.00 6.82
CA PHE A 108 3.59 -7.11 6.65
C PHE A 108 4.75 -7.43 7.58
N LEU A 109 5.94 -7.10 7.10
CA LEU A 109 7.21 -7.19 7.84
C LEU A 109 7.84 -5.79 7.89
N TYR A 110 8.47 -5.47 9.02
CA TYR A 110 9.34 -4.30 9.14
C TYR A 110 10.73 -4.71 8.66
N PRO A 111 11.47 -3.82 7.98
CA PRO A 111 12.88 -4.07 7.73
C PRO A 111 13.63 -4.13 9.07
N GLU A 112 14.06 -5.34 9.48
CA GLU A 112 14.66 -5.68 10.79
C GLU A 112 15.83 -4.76 11.23
N ARG A 113 16.47 -4.04 10.28
CA ARG A 113 17.69 -3.27 10.55
C ARG A 113 17.48 -1.80 10.87
N GLU A 114 16.28 -1.27 10.72
CA GLU A 114 16.06 0.18 10.87
C GLU A 114 14.71 0.48 11.55
N PRO A 115 14.62 0.35 12.89
CA PRO A 115 13.40 0.68 13.65
C PRO A 115 13.02 2.17 13.59
N HIS A 116 13.82 3.01 12.95
CA HIS A 116 13.49 4.41 12.64
C HIS A 116 12.81 4.57 11.27
N LEU A 117 12.89 3.55 10.41
CA LEU A 117 12.23 3.44 9.11
C LEU A 117 10.85 2.75 9.21
N VAL A 118 10.14 2.89 10.33
CA VAL A 118 8.70 2.51 10.48
C VAL A 118 7.81 3.20 9.43
N GLN A 119 8.38 4.08 8.61
CA GLN A 119 7.75 4.72 7.47
C GLN A 119 7.50 3.77 6.28
N LEU A 120 8.16 2.61 6.20
CA LEU A 120 8.04 1.63 5.13
C LEU A 120 7.90 0.21 5.68
N VAL A 121 7.04 -0.60 5.06
CA VAL A 121 6.86 -2.03 5.36
C VAL A 121 6.90 -2.86 4.10
N GLN A 122 7.36 -4.10 4.21
CA GLN A 122 7.24 -5.10 3.16
C GLN A 122 5.90 -5.82 3.31
N VAL A 123 5.02 -5.71 2.33
CA VAL A 123 3.74 -6.41 2.30
C VAL A 123 3.93 -7.72 1.54
N VAL A 124 3.50 -8.83 2.15
CA VAL A 124 3.59 -10.20 1.62
C VAL A 124 2.19 -10.69 1.27
N THR A 125 2.03 -11.36 0.13
CA THR A 125 0.75 -11.93 -0.31
C THR A 125 0.85 -13.38 -0.76
N ARG A 126 -0.17 -14.17 -0.40
CA ARG A 126 -0.27 -15.60 -0.76
C ARG A 126 -0.64 -15.87 -2.23
N ARG A 127 -1.14 -14.88 -3.00
CA ARG A 127 -1.69 -15.13 -4.34
C ARG A 127 -1.19 -14.12 -5.39
N GLU A 128 -0.51 -14.60 -6.42
CA GLU A 128 -0.12 -13.81 -7.60
C GLU A 128 -1.32 -13.10 -8.24
N GLU A 129 -2.49 -13.75 -8.30
CA GLU A 129 -3.72 -13.18 -8.85
C GLU A 129 -4.23 -11.94 -8.10
N ARG A 130 -3.89 -11.80 -6.81
CA ARG A 130 -4.31 -10.65 -5.98
C ARG A 130 -3.32 -9.51 -5.99
N LYS A 131 -2.07 -9.75 -6.42
CA LYS A 131 -1.17 -8.66 -6.81
C LYS A 131 -1.83 -7.82 -7.88
N PHE A 132 -2.49 -8.43 -8.87
CA PHE A 132 -3.26 -7.68 -9.88
C PHE A 132 -4.50 -6.94 -9.31
N ALA A 133 -5.02 -7.28 -8.13
CA ALA A 133 -6.11 -6.51 -7.52
C ALA A 133 -5.60 -5.24 -6.80
N ILE A 134 -4.39 -5.29 -6.23
CA ILE A 134 -3.74 -4.15 -5.57
C ILE A 134 -2.96 -3.30 -6.58
N VAL A 135 -2.25 -3.96 -7.50
CA VAL A 135 -1.34 -3.39 -8.51
C VAL A 135 -2.04 -3.12 -9.85
N GLY A 136 -3.18 -3.77 -10.13
CA GLY A 136 -3.78 -3.82 -11.47
C GLY A 136 -3.95 -2.47 -12.12
N ASN A 137 -3.16 -2.22 -13.17
CA ASN A 137 -3.28 -1.19 -14.21
C ASN A 137 -3.68 0.25 -13.80
N ASN A 138 -3.58 0.61 -12.53
CA ASN A 138 -4.09 1.87 -12.04
C ASN A 138 -3.01 2.94 -12.17
N THR A 139 -2.86 3.48 -13.40
CA THR A 139 -2.45 4.89 -13.59
C THR A 139 -3.37 5.79 -12.82
N ILE A 140 -3.07 5.97 -11.55
CA ILE A 140 -3.82 6.88 -10.71
C ILE A 140 -3.29 8.24 -11.06
N CYS A 141 -4.08 8.96 -11.84
CA CYS A 141 -4.10 10.40 -11.79
C CYS A 141 -5.49 10.81 -11.31
N VAL A 142 -5.52 11.56 -10.21
CA VAL A 142 -6.72 12.24 -9.73
C VAL A 142 -6.50 13.74 -9.83
N CYS A 143 -7.56 14.51 -9.98
CA CYS A 143 -7.48 15.96 -9.93
C CYS A 143 -7.68 16.40 -8.48
N ASP A 144 -6.74 17.15 -7.93
CA ASP A 144 -6.89 17.76 -6.62
C ASP A 144 -7.92 18.90 -6.65
N SER A 145 -8.21 19.48 -5.48
CA SER A 145 -9.16 20.60 -5.35
C SER A 145 -8.71 21.90 -6.01
N THR A 146 -7.50 21.94 -6.58
CA THR A 146 -6.93 23.07 -7.33
C THR A 146 -6.81 22.75 -8.82
N ASP A 147 -7.51 21.70 -9.28
CA ASP A 147 -7.54 21.22 -10.66
C ASP A 147 -6.17 20.80 -11.19
N ARG A 148 -5.33 20.22 -10.31
CA ARG A 148 -4.02 19.68 -10.69
C ARG A 148 -3.99 18.16 -10.56
N HIS A 149 -3.28 17.51 -11.46
CA HIS A 149 -3.08 16.06 -11.41
C HIS A 149 -2.20 15.66 -10.24
N LEU A 150 -2.66 14.72 -9.43
CA LEU A 150 -1.87 13.92 -8.49
C LEU A 150 -1.68 12.55 -9.10
N THR A 151 -0.45 12.22 -9.51
CA THR A 151 -0.19 10.95 -10.22
C THR A 151 1.19 10.37 -9.99
N TYR A 152 1.34 9.08 -10.28
CA TYR A 152 2.67 8.46 -10.34
C TYR A 152 3.47 8.83 -11.60
N ASP A 153 2.82 9.36 -12.65
CA ASP A 153 3.51 9.77 -13.87
C ASP A 153 4.13 11.16 -13.66
N PRO A 154 5.46 11.27 -13.53
CA PRO A 154 6.12 12.55 -13.24
C PRO A 154 5.90 13.59 -14.34
N ASN A 155 5.49 13.18 -15.55
CA ASN A 155 5.19 14.11 -16.63
C ASN A 155 3.80 14.73 -16.52
N LYS A 156 2.90 14.18 -15.69
CA LYS A 156 1.55 14.68 -15.48
C LYS A 156 1.36 15.26 -14.09
N ASP A 157 2.16 14.86 -13.11
CA ASP A 157 2.04 15.34 -11.73
C ASP A 157 2.14 16.87 -11.64
N GLY A 158 1.22 17.49 -10.89
CA GLY A 158 1.11 18.94 -10.69
C GLY A 158 0.62 19.74 -11.91
N LYS A 159 0.38 19.11 -13.07
CA LYS A 159 -0.16 19.79 -14.26
C LYS A 159 -1.67 20.01 -14.15
N PRO A 160 -2.23 21.05 -14.81
CA PRO A 160 -3.66 21.27 -14.84
C PRO A 160 -4.42 20.07 -15.41
N CYS A 161 -5.60 19.81 -14.86
CA CYS A 161 -6.54 18.82 -15.37
C CYS A 161 -7.37 19.37 -16.53
N ASP A 162 -7.61 18.55 -17.56
CA ASP A 162 -8.62 18.83 -18.58
C ASP A 162 -10.02 18.62 -17.97
N PHE A 163 -10.81 19.69 -17.86
CA PHE A 163 -12.21 19.63 -17.40
C PHE A 163 -13.10 18.98 -18.47
N ASP A 164 -13.61 17.77 -18.23
CA ASP A 164 -14.67 17.16 -19.05
C ASP A 164 -15.84 16.69 -18.15
N PRO A 165 -16.99 17.41 -18.13
CA PRO A 165 -18.20 16.99 -17.40
C PRO A 165 -18.94 15.84 -18.11
N PRO A 166 -19.62 14.91 -17.41
CA PRO A 166 -19.83 14.81 -15.96
C PRO A 166 -19.03 13.61 -15.41
N HIS A 167 -17.87 13.89 -14.81
CA HIS A 167 -16.97 12.92 -14.19
C HIS A 167 -16.43 11.85 -15.15
N LYS A 168 -15.22 12.02 -15.68
CA LYS A 168 -14.37 10.86 -16.02
C LYS A 168 -12.91 11.24 -16.13
N TYR A 169 -12.15 10.73 -15.16
CA TYR A 169 -10.76 10.32 -15.26
C TYR A 169 -10.29 10.14 -16.72
N LYS A 170 -9.35 10.96 -17.18
CA LYS A 170 -8.52 10.64 -18.34
C LYS A 170 -7.05 10.81 -18.00
N CYS A 171 -6.56 9.90 -17.17
CA CYS A 171 -5.18 9.46 -17.34
C CYS A 171 -5.21 8.57 -18.57
N THR A 172 -5.13 9.17 -19.76
CA THR A 172 -4.97 8.40 -20.99
C THR A 172 -3.71 7.55 -20.79
N SER A 173 -3.92 6.23 -20.72
CA SER A 173 -2.88 5.25 -20.91
C SER A 173 -2.24 5.56 -22.25
N SER A 174 -0.96 5.91 -22.24
CA SER A 174 -0.16 5.85 -23.45
C SER A 174 -0.25 4.41 -23.94
N LYS A 175 -0.82 4.22 -25.13
CA LYS A 175 -0.81 2.95 -25.85
C LYS A 175 0.61 2.49 -26.09
#